data_AF-A0A5N5I121-F1
#
_entry.id   AF-A0A5N5I121-F1
#
_cell.length_a   1.000
_cell.length_b   1.000
_cell.length_c   1.000
_cell.angle_alpha   90.00
_cell.angle_beta   90.00
_cell.angle_gamma   90.00
#
_symmetry.space_group_name_H-M   'P 1'
#
loop_
_entity.id
_entity.type
_entity.pdbx_description
1 polymer ?
#
loop_
_entity_poly.entity_id
_entity_poly.type
_entity_poly.pdbx_seq_one_letter_code
_entity_poly.pdbx_strand_id
1 'polypeptide(L)'
;MVNVKRHAAKVGVVYDVEKDTWQDMLEGMIIGWRGLVVAMDEDVMYVVDEANGALRRYDPNKDVWEEIFESERLRGVDQIAVRGGRVCFVCGGEIFVVDVLAVTLRLWVVETPSGLISC
;
A
#
# COMPACT_ATOMS: atom_id res chain seq x y z
N MET A 1 1.81 3.61 11.86
CA MET A 1 1.23 2.59 10.96
C MET A 1 1.88 1.25 11.28
N VAL A 2 1.12 0.24 11.70
CA VAL A 2 1.65 -1.09 12.01
C VAL A 2 1.29 -2.05 10.89
N ASN A 3 2.27 -2.81 10.43
CA ASN A 3 2.06 -3.74 9.34
C ASN A 3 1.73 -5.13 9.90
N VAL A 4 0.44 -5.45 9.96
CA VAL A 4 -0.02 -6.76 10.40
C VAL A 4 -0.21 -7.64 9.17
N LYS A 5 0.63 -8.67 9.04
CA LYS A 5 0.46 -9.66 7.98
C LYS A 5 -0.92 -10.31 8.10
N ARG A 6 -1.62 -10.48 6.97
CA ARG A 6 -2.93 -11.17 6.80
C ARG A 6 -4.17 -10.38 7.27
N HIS A 7 -5.32 -11.00 7.01
CA HIS A 7 -6.69 -10.55 7.28
C HIS A 7 -7.11 -10.50 8.76
N ALA A 8 -6.18 -10.21 9.67
CA ALA A 8 -6.54 -10.02 11.08
C ALA A 8 -7.42 -8.77 11.23
N ALA A 9 -8.39 -8.83 12.14
CA ALA A 9 -9.18 -7.68 12.54
C ALA A 9 -8.22 -6.60 13.05
N LYS A 10 -8.29 -5.41 12.47
CA LYS A 10 -7.48 -4.26 12.86
C LYS A 10 -8.33 -3.34 13.72
N VAL A 11 -7.70 -2.79 14.74
CA VAL A 11 -8.20 -1.62 15.47
C VAL A 11 -7.11 -0.57 15.32
N GLY A 12 -7.49 0.69 15.16
CA GLY A 12 -6.52 1.76 14.99
C GLY A 12 -7.06 3.11 15.43
N VAL A 13 -6.11 4.00 15.70
CA VAL A 13 -6.35 5.38 16.11
C VAL A 13 -5.50 6.29 15.21
N VAL A 14 -6.05 7.46 14.87
CA VAL A 14 -5.34 8.53 14.16
C VAL A 14 -4.96 9.60 15.16
N TYR A 15 -3.74 10.09 15.07
CA TYR A 15 -3.34 11.26 15.84
C TYR A 15 -3.67 12.53 15.04
N ASP A 16 -4.50 13.39 15.63
CA ASP A 16 -4.84 14.71 15.09
C ASP A 16 -3.85 15.73 15.66
N VAL A 17 -2.97 16.24 14.79
CA VAL A 17 -1.89 17.17 15.16
C VAL A 17 -2.44 18.52 15.61
N GLU A 18 -3.53 19.00 15.01
CA GLU A 18 -4.13 20.30 15.34
C GLU A 18 -4.80 20.26 16.72
N LYS A 19 -5.41 19.13 17.07
CA LYS A 19 -6.08 18.94 18.36
C LYS A 19 -5.18 18.35 19.44
N ASP A 20 -3.99 17.89 19.10
CA ASP A 20 -3.09 17.12 19.99
C ASP A 20 -3.81 15.96 20.69
N THR A 21 -4.58 15.18 19.92
CA THR A 21 -5.40 14.09 20.46
C THR A 21 -5.39 12.85 19.56
N TRP A 22 -5.51 11.68 20.18
CA TRP A 22 -5.84 10.44 19.47
C TRP A 22 -7.34 10.36 19.22
N GLN A 23 -7.74 10.06 17.99
CA GLN A 23 -9.11 9.86 17.56
C GLN A 23 -9.27 8.46 16.98
N ASP A 24 -10.49 7.94 17.00
CA ASP A 24 -10.79 6.66 16.35
C ASP A 24 -10.56 6.77 14.84
N MET A 25 -9.98 5.72 14.25
CA MET A 25 -9.92 5.62 12.79
C MET A 25 -11.33 5.44 12.21
N LEU A 26 -11.55 6.01 11.02
CA LEU A 26 -12.78 5.80 10.26
C LEU A 26 -12.98 4.31 9.94
N GLU A 27 -14.24 3.87 9.93
CA GLU A 27 -14.60 2.46 9.85
C GLU A 27 -14.14 1.82 8.53
N GLY A 28 -14.39 2.49 7.40
CA GLY A 28 -14.02 1.96 6.09
C GLY A 28 -12.51 1.90 5.87
N MET A 29 -11.77 2.85 6.44
CA MET A 29 -10.31 2.81 6.52
C MET A 29 -9.82 1.53 7.20
N ILE A 30 -10.39 1.17 8.37
CA ILE A 30 -10.03 -0.03 9.11
C ILE A 30 -10.40 -1.30 8.33
N ILE A 31 -11.64 -1.39 7.84
CA ILE A 31 -12.18 -2.60 7.21
C ILE A 31 -11.44 -2.94 5.92
N GLY A 32 -11.16 -1.93 5.09
CA GLY A 32 -10.49 -2.15 3.81
C GLY A 32 -8.96 -2.23 3.91
N TRP A 33 -8.37 -1.92 5.07
CA TRP A 33 -6.93 -2.07 5.29
C TRP A 33 -6.55 -3.55 5.39
N ARG A 34 -6.22 -4.16 4.25
CA ARG A 34 -5.83 -5.57 4.12
C ARG A 34 -4.44 -5.69 3.51
N GLY A 35 -3.39 -5.56 4.34
CA GLY A 35 -1.99 -5.77 3.93
C GLY A 35 -1.08 -4.58 4.24
N LEU A 36 0.02 -4.48 3.49
CA LEU A 36 1.01 -3.40 3.65
C LEU A 36 0.42 -2.08 3.15
N VAL A 37 0.70 -0.97 3.86
CA VAL A 37 0.24 0.38 3.49
C VAL A 37 1.41 1.34 3.38
N VAL A 38 1.33 2.26 2.41
CA VAL A 38 2.25 3.39 2.23
C VAL A 38 1.46 4.66 1.93
N ALA A 39 2.02 5.80 2.32
CA ALA A 39 1.49 7.11 1.98
C ALA A 39 2.44 7.85 1.04
N MET A 40 1.89 8.49 0.02
CA MET A 40 2.59 9.37 -0.90
C MET A 40 2.33 10.82 -0.51
N ASP A 41 3.42 11.57 -0.28
CA ASP A 41 3.39 13.00 0.04
C ASP A 41 2.41 13.36 1.17
N GLU A 42 2.25 12.46 2.14
CA GLU A 42 1.35 12.58 3.31
C GLU A 42 -0.16 12.68 3.00
N ASP A 43 -0.56 12.71 1.72
CA ASP A 43 -1.94 12.94 1.29
C ASP A 43 -2.65 11.69 0.77
N VAL A 44 -1.94 10.79 0.08
CA VAL A 44 -2.56 9.65 -0.62
C VAL A 44 -2.05 8.33 -0.08
N MET A 45 -2.95 7.49 0.42
CA MET A 45 -2.60 6.15 0.91
C MET A 45 -2.90 5.07 -0.12
N TYR A 46 -1.97 4.12 -0.19
CA TYR A 46 -2.08 2.90 -0.98
C TYR A 46 -1.92 1.68 -0.09
N VAL A 47 -2.73 0.65 -0.34
CA VAL A 47 -2.62 -0.67 0.28
C VAL A 47 -2.41 -1.72 -0.79
N VAL A 48 -1.57 -2.72 -0.51
CA VAL A 48 -1.50 -3.94 -1.31
C VAL A 48 -2.08 -5.11 -0.53
N ASP A 49 -3.12 -5.75 -1.09
CA ASP A 49 -3.62 -7.04 -0.61
C ASP A 49 -2.70 -8.14 -1.15
N GLU A 50 -1.71 -8.53 -0.34
CA GLU A 50 -0.71 -9.56 -0.68
C GLU A 50 -1.34 -10.92 -1.02
N ALA A 51 -2.58 -11.20 -0.60
CA ALA A 51 -3.23 -12.47 -0.89
C ALA A 51 -3.72 -12.53 -2.35
N ASN A 52 -4.23 -11.42 -2.86
CA ASN A 52 -4.81 -11.34 -4.20
C ASN A 52 -3.86 -10.67 -5.21
N GLY A 53 -2.93 -9.83 -4.75
CA GLY A 53 -2.08 -8.99 -5.58
C GLY A 53 -2.77 -7.70 -6.02
N ALA A 54 -3.72 -7.20 -5.23
CA ALA A 54 -4.53 -6.02 -5.54
C ALA A 54 -3.96 -4.77 -4.87
N LEU A 55 -3.64 -3.74 -5.67
CA LEU A 55 -3.28 -2.40 -5.24
C LEU A 55 -4.54 -1.54 -5.16
N ARG A 56 -4.78 -0.95 -3.99
CA ARG A 56 -5.94 -0.07 -3.75
C ARG A 56 -5.50 1.28 -3.24
N ARG A 57 -6.25 2.31 -3.61
CA ARG A 57 -6.09 3.69 -3.13
C ARG A 57 -7.23 4.03 -2.18
N TYR A 58 -6.93 4.68 -1.07
CA TYR A 58 -7.96 5.16 -0.14
C TYR A 58 -8.60 6.46 -0.66
N ASP A 59 -9.94 6.52 -0.70
CA ASP A 59 -10.70 7.75 -0.94
C ASP A 59 -11.24 8.27 0.41
N PRO A 60 -10.66 9.35 0.98
CA PRO A 60 -11.09 9.88 2.27
C PRO A 60 -12.49 10.50 2.26
N ASN A 61 -13.02 10.89 1.10
CA ASN A 61 -14.36 11.49 1.01
C ASN A 61 -15.46 10.44 1.14
N LYS A 62 -15.16 9.21 0.72
CA LYS A 62 -16.09 8.08 0.73
C LYS A 62 -15.79 7.08 1.86
N ASP A 63 -14.65 7.21 2.53
CA ASP A 63 -14.15 6.24 3.51
C ASP A 63 -14.07 4.82 2.92
N VAL A 64 -13.49 4.66 1.72
CA VAL A 64 -13.35 3.35 1.05
C VAL A 64 -11.99 3.19 0.39
N TRP A 65 -11.58 1.92 0.25
CA TRP A 65 -10.41 1.54 -0.54
C TRP A 65 -10.84 1.12 -1.94
N GLU A 66 -10.48 1.90 -2.94
CA GLU A 66 -10.79 1.65 -4.35
C GLU A 66 -9.66 0.84 -4.99
N GLU A 67 -9.99 -0.31 -5.58
CA GLU A 67 -9.03 -1.08 -6.35
C GLU A 67 -8.67 -0.36 -7.65
N ILE A 68 -7.38 -0.15 -7.86
CA ILE A 68 -6.88 0.56 -9.04
C ILE A 68 -6.09 -0.37 -9.96
N PHE A 69 -5.46 -1.41 -9.42
CA PHE A 69 -4.63 -2.33 -10.19
C PHE A 69 -4.59 -3.70 -9.51
N GLU A 70 -4.55 -4.77 -10.30
CA GLU A 70 -4.37 -6.13 -9.80
C GLU A 70 -3.37 -6.88 -10.66
N SER A 71 -2.48 -7.65 -10.02
CA SER A 71 -1.61 -8.59 -10.71
C SER A 71 -1.21 -9.74 -9.81
N GLU A 72 -1.28 -10.95 -10.34
CA GLU A 72 -0.75 -12.18 -9.73
C GLU A 72 0.70 -12.04 -9.26
N ARG A 73 1.50 -11.20 -9.94
CA ARG A 73 2.92 -10.95 -9.60
C ARG A 73 3.11 -10.17 -8.30
N LEU A 74 2.05 -9.56 -7.79
CA LEU A 74 2.04 -8.84 -6.51
C LEU A 74 1.53 -9.70 -5.34
N ARG A 75 1.30 -11.00 -5.57
CA ARG A 75 0.97 -11.92 -4.48
C ARG A 75 2.21 -12.21 -3.64
N GLY A 76 2.07 -12.14 -2.33
CA GLY A 76 3.16 -12.37 -1.39
C GLY A 76 4.21 -11.27 -1.36
N VAL A 77 3.86 -10.04 -1.73
CA VAL A 77 4.76 -8.88 -1.63
C VAL A 77 5.31 -8.75 -0.20
N ASP A 78 6.62 -8.56 -0.11
CA ASP A 78 7.34 -8.46 1.15
C ASP A 78 7.41 -7.01 1.65
N GLN A 79 7.56 -6.06 0.72
CA GLN A 79 7.75 -4.64 1.00
C GLN A 79 7.13 -3.77 -0.08
N ILE A 80 6.69 -2.57 0.31
CA ILE A 80 6.23 -1.53 -0.62
C ILE A 80 6.82 -0.17 -0.26
N ALA A 81 7.01 0.66 -1.27
CA ALA A 81 7.41 2.07 -1.14
C ALA A 81 6.70 2.90 -2.20
N VAL A 82 6.46 4.19 -1.94
CA VAL A 82 5.84 5.10 -2.91
C VAL A 82 6.55 6.44 -2.93
N ARG A 83 6.80 6.97 -4.13
CA ARG A 83 7.30 8.33 -4.34
C ARG A 83 7.09 8.78 -5.78
N GLY A 84 6.79 10.06 -5.98
CA GLY A 84 6.74 10.67 -7.32
C GLY A 84 5.78 9.96 -8.28
N GLY A 85 4.62 9.54 -7.78
CA GLY A 85 3.60 8.86 -8.57
C GLY A 85 3.89 7.39 -8.88
N ARG A 86 4.90 6.78 -8.26
CA ARG A 86 5.25 5.37 -8.48
C ARG A 86 5.20 4.58 -7.19
N VAL A 87 4.52 3.44 -7.23
CA VAL A 87 4.54 2.44 -6.16
C VAL A 87 5.49 1.32 -6.57
N CYS A 88 6.49 1.06 -5.73
CA CYS A 88 7.45 -0.02 -5.89
C CYS A 88 7.10 -1.16 -4.95
N PHE A 89 7.24 -2.39 -5.42
CA PHE A 89 6.95 -3.63 -4.70
C PHE A 89 8.19 -4.51 -4.72
N VAL A 90 8.54 -5.09 -3.58
CA VAL A 90 9.55 -6.16 -3.51
C VAL A 90 8.83 -7.48 -3.34
N CYS A 91 9.05 -8.42 -4.25
CA CYS A 91 8.44 -9.75 -4.21
C CYS A 91 9.46 -10.79 -4.68
N GLY A 92 9.83 -11.72 -3.80
CA GLY A 92 10.72 -12.83 -4.17
C GLY A 92 12.12 -12.41 -4.66
N GLY A 93 12.60 -11.23 -4.25
CA GLY A 93 13.88 -10.67 -4.70
C GLY A 93 13.81 -9.87 -6.00
N GLU A 94 12.63 -9.71 -6.61
CA GLU A 94 12.41 -8.81 -7.73
C GLU A 94 11.78 -7.49 -7.27
N ILE A 95 12.05 -6.40 -8.01
CA ILE A 95 11.40 -5.11 -7.80
C ILE A 95 10.42 -4.87 -8.95
N PHE A 96 9.14 -4.72 -8.61
CA PHE A 96 8.10 -4.30 -9.54
C PHE A 96 7.72 -2.85 -9.31
N VAL A 97 7.32 -2.15 -10.36
CA VAL A 97 6.89 -0.75 -10.27
C VAL A 97 5.57 -0.56 -11.02
N VAL A 98 4.68 0.24 -10.43
CA VAL A 98 3.44 0.73 -11.04
C VAL A 98 3.46 2.26 -10.99
N ASP A 99 3.28 2.91 -12.14
CA ASP A 99 3.01 4.36 -12.23
C ASP A 99 1.52 4.60 -11.97
N VAL A 100 1.19 5.12 -10.80
CA VAL A 100 -0.18 5.35 -10.35
C VAL A 100 -0.81 6.64 -10.86
N LEU A 101 -0.03 7.47 -11.57
CA LEU A 101 -0.51 8.69 -12.23
C LEU A 101 -0.74 8.48 -13.74
N ALA A 102 -0.29 7.35 -14.29
CA ALA A 102 -0.50 7.01 -15.69
C ALA A 102 -1.99 6.73 -15.99
N VAL A 103 -2.44 7.13 -17.18
CA VAL A 103 -3.80 6.83 -17.68
C VAL A 103 -4.05 5.32 -17.77
N THR A 104 -3.00 4.55 -18.05
CA THR A 104 -3.05 3.08 -18.06
C THR A 104 -1.96 2.55 -17.14
N LEU A 105 -2.39 1.96 -16.03
CA LEU A 105 -1.52 1.34 -15.05
C LEU A 105 -0.84 0.12 -15.68
N ARG A 106 0.48 0.08 -15.58
CA ARG A 106 1.30 -1.04 -16.05
C ARG A 106 2.25 -1.46 -14.95
N LEU A 107 2.48 -2.77 -14.87
CA LEU A 107 3.49 -3.36 -14.01
C LEU A 107 4.73 -3.67 -14.85
N TRP A 108 5.89 -3.22 -14.41
CA TRP A 108 7.16 -3.63 -15.01
C TRP A 108 8.19 -3.96 -13.93
N VAL A 109 9.15 -4.80 -14.31
CA VAL A 109 10.27 -5.21 -13.46
C VAL A 109 11.41 -4.21 -13.63
N VAL A 110 12.10 -3.89 -12.53
CA VAL A 110 13.33 -3.10 -12.53
C VAL A 110 14.49 -3.98 -12.09
N GLU A 111 15.67 -3.79 -12.69
CA GLU A 111 16.87 -4.51 -12.30
C GLU A 111 17.21 -4.26 -10.84
N THR A 112 17.44 -5.34 -10.09
CA THR A 112 17.88 -5.24 -8.71
C THR A 112 19.38 -4.94 -8.67
N PRO A 113 19.83 -3.95 -7.87
CA PRO A 113 21.25 -3.69 -7.71
C PRO A 113 21.99 -4.94 -7.26
N SER A 114 23.13 -5.23 -7.91
CA SER A 114 23.97 -6.38 -7.55
C SER A 114 24.47 -6.22 -6.11
N GLY A 115 24.17 -7.18 -5.24
CA GLY A 115 24.60 -7.18 -3.83
C GLY A 115 23.49 -7.13 -2.77
N LEU A 116 22.21 -7.07 -3.17
CA LEU A 116 21.06 -7.13 -2.25
C LEU A 116 20.59 -8.56 -1.90
N ILE A 117 21.36 -9.60 -2.25
CA ILE A 117 21.02 -10.99 -1.96
C ILE A 117 21.43 -11.32 -0.51
N SER A 118 20.53 -11.05 0.44
CA SER A 118 20.21 -11.83 1.65
C SER A 118 19.74 -10.91 2.77
N CYS A 119 18.45 -10.93 3.06
CA CYS A 119 17.92 -10.66 4.40
C CYS A 119 17.47 -12.00 4.98
#